data_AF-A0A9D9LES8-F1
#
_entry.id   AF-A0A9D9LES8-F1
#
_cell.length_a   1.000
_cell.length_b   1.000
_cell.length_c   1.000
_cell.angle_alpha   90.00
_cell.angle_beta   90.00
_cell.angle_gamma   90.00
#
_symmetry.space_group_name_H-M   'P 1'
#
loop_
_entity.id
_entity.type
_entity.pdbx_description
1 polymer ?
#
loop_
_entity_poly.entity_id
_entity_poly.type
_entity_poly.pdbx_seq_one_letter_code
_entity_poly.pdbx_strand_id
1 'polypeptide(L)'
;MTTGADSLNDRKVLSLIRDASGEARENLAWLRAQMPAIFFVTLREEPEKIATLCLGLRRLAENRYLFLSDKPGETMVARLSVPGSIHEAVQLLETREISYAEISHSYAPVPGADRELEIQRYEFDRKGESEISAAKEVGIPAEIRRGVRKALRPFTPPLPAQEADQLLRILWLNNERYVRLSPPRRVARILWLFHQGRSHAGIFLDMERAEVENAAEREECRVLFAVANPPQRDFLAQIMEVFNRLDLGVRRAYTMTVSTEMHPYFLGTFYVRRRGGGLIGKDSPLYRQLRRELYNTQILATESPTYRDFVKKRLMTGEEASLVNAFIGFAHTNLAHNQPHTYTHEDVVRAFHTHPEMALQLARLFELRFDPDVADREAAYAKALEMATRAVETHNTGHKMLDDFRRSVFRCTLFFIRRTLKTNFFVPEKHALAFRLDPAYLDDLGSDFTSDLPPERPFRVTFFYGRHGVGFHIGFSDIARGGWRTIIAGNRDDYVTAANSLFRENYVLAHTQHLKNKDIYEGGSKMV
;
A
#
# COMPACT_ATOMS: atom_id res chain seq x y z
N MET A 1 62.93 20.24 -23.80
CA MET A 1 61.83 21.09 -24.30
C MET A 1 60.71 20.13 -24.66
N THR A 2 59.69 19.92 -23.82
CA THR A 2 58.55 20.83 -23.61
C THR A 2 57.98 20.64 -22.20
N THR A 3 58.31 21.55 -21.29
CA THR A 3 57.60 21.77 -20.03
C THR A 3 56.74 23.01 -20.18
N GLY A 4 55.53 22.97 -19.62
CA GLY A 4 54.82 24.18 -19.21
C GLY A 4 53.84 24.76 -20.22
N ALA A 5 52.65 24.17 -20.25
CA ALA A 5 51.42 24.93 -20.43
C ALA A 5 50.34 24.28 -19.56
N ASP A 6 50.49 24.39 -18.23
CA ASP A 6 49.30 24.39 -17.36
C ASP A 6 48.44 25.54 -17.86
N SER A 7 47.38 25.23 -18.58
CA SER A 7 46.47 26.24 -19.08
C SER A 7 45.90 27.00 -17.88
N LEU A 8 45.56 28.28 -18.03
CA LEU A 8 44.85 29.06 -17.00
C LEU A 8 43.62 28.29 -16.44
N ASN A 9 43.07 27.39 -17.26
CA ASN A 9 41.99 26.50 -16.91
C ASN A 9 42.41 25.41 -15.90
N ASP A 10 43.57 24.77 -16.07
CA ASP A 10 44.06 23.72 -15.17
C ASP A 10 44.34 24.27 -13.77
N ARG A 11 44.90 25.49 -13.67
CA ARG A 11 45.08 26.18 -12.38
C ARG A 11 43.75 26.46 -11.69
N LYS A 12 42.73 26.87 -12.46
CA LYS A 12 41.38 27.12 -11.94
C LYS A 12 40.72 25.82 -11.47
N VAL A 13 40.87 24.72 -12.22
CA VAL A 13 40.40 23.38 -11.82
C VAL A 13 41.07 22.93 -10.52
N LEU A 14 42.38 23.05 -10.41
CA LEU A 14 43.12 22.67 -9.20
C LEU A 14 42.74 23.52 -7.99
N SER A 15 42.45 24.81 -8.18
CA SER A 15 41.90 25.67 -7.13
C SER A 15 40.55 25.15 -6.64
N LEU A 16 39.61 24.89 -7.55
CA LEU A 16 38.28 24.38 -7.20
C LEU A 16 38.34 23.04 -6.45
N ILE A 17 39.25 22.14 -6.83
CA ILE A 17 39.48 20.88 -6.13
C ILE A 17 39.99 21.11 -4.70
N ARG A 18 40.95 22.04 -4.54
CA ARG A 18 41.52 22.38 -3.23
C ARG A 18 40.47 23.01 -2.32
N ASP A 19 39.66 23.91 -2.85
CA ASP A 19 38.58 24.57 -2.11
C ASP A 19 37.54 23.55 -1.65
N ALA A 20 37.07 22.68 -2.55
CA ALA A 20 36.14 21.60 -2.20
C ALA A 20 36.71 20.63 -1.15
N SER A 21 38.02 20.34 -1.23
CA SER A 21 38.70 19.49 -0.24
C SER A 21 38.85 20.18 1.12
N GLY A 22 39.08 21.50 1.12
CA GLY A 22 39.14 22.33 2.33
C GLY A 22 37.79 22.36 3.05
N GLU A 23 36.70 22.55 2.31
CA GLU A 23 35.33 22.54 2.85
C GLU A 23 34.89 21.17 3.37
N ALA A 24 35.42 20.07 2.82
CA ALA A 24 35.00 18.72 3.17
C ALA A 24 35.13 18.42 4.68
N ARG A 25 36.12 19.00 5.36
CA ARG A 25 36.29 18.85 6.81
C ARG A 25 35.16 19.53 7.61
N GLU A 26 34.77 20.72 7.20
CA GLU A 26 33.63 21.44 7.79
C GLU A 26 32.32 20.72 7.51
N ASN A 27 32.15 20.24 6.27
CA ASN A 27 30.97 19.47 5.86
C ASN A 27 30.84 18.18 6.68
N LEU A 28 31.95 17.48 6.97
CA LEU A 28 31.93 16.31 7.84
C LEU A 28 31.51 16.65 9.27
N ALA A 29 32.03 17.74 9.84
CA ALA A 29 31.63 18.20 11.16
C ALA A 29 30.14 18.57 11.21
N TRP A 30 29.65 19.25 10.17
CA TRP A 30 28.23 19.57 10.00
C TRP A 30 27.38 18.30 9.91
N LEU A 31 27.77 17.33 9.08
CA LEU A 31 27.06 16.04 8.97
C LEU A 31 26.98 15.34 10.33
N ARG A 32 28.07 15.31 11.11
CA ARG A 32 28.10 14.69 12.45
C ARG A 32 27.15 15.37 13.43
N ALA A 33 26.98 16.69 13.32
CA ALA A 33 26.08 17.45 14.17
C ALA A 33 24.61 17.37 13.72
N GLN A 34 24.36 17.28 12.40
CA GLN A 34 23.04 17.49 11.82
C GLN A 34 22.39 16.23 11.24
N MET A 35 23.11 15.11 11.10
CA MET A 35 22.53 13.83 10.67
C MET A 35 22.22 12.92 11.87
N PRO A 36 21.19 12.07 11.76
CA PRO A 36 20.91 11.03 12.76
C PRO A 36 22.13 10.13 13.01
N ALA A 37 22.42 9.78 14.26
CA ALA A 37 23.59 8.95 14.60
C ALA A 37 23.62 7.62 13.83
N ILE A 38 22.43 7.04 13.60
CA ILE A 38 22.24 5.80 12.87
C ILE A 38 22.76 5.85 11.42
N PHE A 39 22.76 7.02 10.77
CA PHE A 39 23.33 7.20 9.42
C PHE A 39 24.81 6.82 9.37
N PHE A 40 25.58 7.19 10.40
CA PHE A 40 27.01 6.84 10.48
C PHE A 40 27.24 5.39 10.91
N VAL A 41 26.27 4.79 11.60
CA VAL A 41 26.34 3.38 12.01
C VAL A 41 26.12 2.47 10.81
N THR A 42 25.12 2.77 9.97
CA THR A 42 24.80 1.96 8.77
C THR A 42 25.88 2.05 7.69
N LEU A 43 26.64 3.15 7.66
CA LEU A 43 27.75 3.39 6.73
C LEU A 43 29.14 3.16 7.33
N ARG A 44 29.26 2.56 8.53
CA ARG A 44 30.56 2.39 9.20
C ARG A 44 31.59 1.63 8.36
N GLU A 45 31.13 0.66 7.58
CA GLU A 45 31.96 -0.18 6.70
C GLU A 45 32.12 0.41 5.28
N GLU A 46 31.57 1.61 5.01
CA GLU A 46 31.59 2.28 3.69
C GLU A 46 31.97 3.78 3.82
N PRO A 47 33.15 4.10 4.40
CA PRO A 47 33.57 5.49 4.63
C PRO A 47 33.69 6.32 3.35
N GLU A 48 33.93 5.70 2.19
CA GLU A 48 34.02 6.34 0.89
C GLU A 48 32.72 7.07 0.49
N LYS A 49 31.55 6.54 0.89
CA LYS A 49 30.26 7.20 0.62
C LYS A 49 30.12 8.50 1.41
N ILE A 50 30.60 8.50 2.66
CA ILE A 50 30.63 9.69 3.50
C ILE A 50 31.61 10.71 2.92
N ALA A 51 32.79 10.27 2.45
CA ALA A 51 33.77 11.14 1.82
C ALA A 51 33.21 11.82 0.56
N THR A 52 32.56 11.06 -0.33
CA THR A 52 31.89 11.60 -1.53
C THR A 52 30.81 12.62 -1.15
N LEU A 53 30.01 12.32 -0.12
CA LEU A 53 29.01 13.28 0.38
C LEU A 53 29.67 14.56 0.88
N CYS A 54 30.77 14.48 1.65
CA CYS A 54 31.47 15.65 2.16
C CYS A 54 32.02 16.55 1.05
N LEU A 55 32.56 15.95 -0.01
CA LEU A 55 33.10 16.68 -1.18
C LEU A 55 32.00 17.30 -2.05
N GLY A 56 30.81 16.69 -2.10
CA GLY A 56 29.70 17.13 -2.94
C GLY A 56 28.61 17.95 -2.23
N LEU A 57 28.65 18.06 -0.90
CA LEU A 57 27.52 18.54 -0.08
C LEU A 57 26.99 19.91 -0.54
N ARG A 58 27.88 20.91 -0.67
CA ARG A 58 27.48 22.28 -1.07
C ARG A 58 27.03 22.36 -2.53
N ARG A 59 27.46 21.42 -3.38
CA ARG A 59 27.05 21.35 -4.79
C ARG A 59 25.57 20.98 -4.95
N LEU A 60 24.90 20.52 -3.90
CA LEU A 60 23.45 20.29 -3.90
C LEU A 60 22.63 21.59 -3.99
N ALA A 61 23.24 22.76 -3.76
CA ALA A 61 22.59 24.04 -4.04
C ALA A 61 22.36 24.26 -5.55
N GLU A 62 23.20 23.67 -6.39
CA GLU A 62 23.15 23.81 -7.86
C GLU A 62 22.64 22.54 -8.55
N ASN A 63 22.97 21.37 -7.99
CA ASN A 63 22.65 20.07 -8.56
C ASN A 63 21.46 19.42 -7.87
N ARG A 64 20.54 18.85 -8.66
CA ARG A 64 19.37 18.15 -8.14
C ARG A 64 19.73 16.87 -7.37
N TYR A 65 20.80 16.17 -7.77
CA TYR A 65 21.20 14.88 -7.23
C TYR A 65 22.71 14.78 -7.06
N LEU A 66 23.12 14.10 -5.99
CA LEU A 66 24.48 13.61 -5.76
C LEU A 66 24.40 12.11 -5.49
N PHE A 67 24.81 11.29 -6.45
CA PHE A 67 24.87 9.85 -6.27
C PHE A 67 26.10 9.48 -5.45
N LEU A 68 25.87 8.75 -4.35
CA LEU A 68 26.91 8.18 -3.51
C LEU A 68 27.22 6.73 -3.92
N SER A 69 26.24 6.06 -4.53
CA SER A 69 26.35 4.72 -5.10
C SER A 69 25.28 4.56 -6.16
N ASP A 70 25.64 3.99 -7.32
CA ASP A 70 24.69 3.55 -8.32
C ASP A 70 25.21 2.25 -8.95
N LYS A 71 24.70 1.13 -8.45
CA LYS A 71 25.16 -0.23 -8.76
C LYS A 71 23.95 -1.15 -8.96
N PRO A 72 24.10 -2.29 -9.65
CA PRO A 72 23.01 -3.26 -9.83
C PRO A 72 22.38 -3.80 -8.54
N GLY A 73 23.08 -3.75 -7.40
CA GLY A 73 22.54 -4.17 -6.09
C GLY A 73 22.13 -3.02 -5.17
N GLU A 74 22.46 -1.78 -5.51
CA GLU A 74 22.24 -0.63 -4.61
C GLU A 74 22.19 0.70 -5.36
N THR A 75 21.26 1.57 -4.95
CA THR A 75 21.26 2.98 -5.34
C THR A 75 21.22 3.84 -4.08
N MET A 76 22.15 4.78 -3.95
CA MET A 76 22.21 5.72 -2.84
C MET A 76 22.42 7.14 -3.36
N VAL A 77 21.48 8.02 -3.04
CA VAL A 77 21.42 9.39 -3.57
C VAL A 77 21.20 10.39 -2.44
N ALA A 78 21.89 11.52 -2.54
CA ALA A 78 21.69 12.70 -1.72
C ALA A 78 21.07 13.82 -2.57
N ARG A 79 20.15 14.58 -1.99
CA ARG A 79 19.49 15.74 -2.61
C ARG A 79 19.04 16.74 -1.54
N LEU A 80 18.62 17.92 -1.96
CA LEU A 80 17.87 18.80 -1.08
C LEU A 80 16.44 18.26 -0.87
N SER A 81 15.96 18.34 0.37
CA SER A 81 14.62 17.88 0.75
C SER A 81 13.56 18.78 0.13
N VAL A 82 12.66 18.18 -0.65
CA VAL A 82 11.54 18.87 -1.27
C VAL A 82 10.25 18.06 -1.07
N PRO A 83 9.07 18.68 -0.90
CA PRO A 83 7.83 17.92 -0.74
C PRO A 83 7.61 16.92 -1.90
N GLY A 84 7.39 15.64 -1.57
CA GLY A 84 7.17 14.59 -2.56
C GLY A 84 8.42 13.94 -3.16
N SER A 85 9.63 14.43 -2.83
CA SER A 85 10.93 13.92 -3.30
C SER A 85 11.11 12.41 -3.18
N ILE A 86 10.69 11.83 -2.06
CA ILE A 86 10.81 10.40 -1.78
C ILE A 86 9.89 9.62 -2.72
N HIS A 87 8.64 10.05 -2.87
CA HIS A 87 7.69 9.39 -3.77
C HIS A 87 8.22 9.43 -5.21
N GLU A 88 8.68 10.59 -5.68
CA GLU A 88 9.31 10.72 -7.00
C GLU A 88 10.50 9.78 -7.17
N ALA A 89 11.40 9.73 -6.19
CA ALA A 89 12.61 8.93 -6.28
C ALA A 89 12.31 7.42 -6.31
N VAL A 90 11.39 6.93 -5.48
CA VAL A 90 10.99 5.51 -5.52
C VAL A 90 10.38 5.16 -6.88
N GLN A 91 9.61 6.06 -7.48
CA GLN A 91 9.04 5.84 -8.82
C GLN A 91 10.12 5.78 -9.93
N LEU A 92 11.29 6.38 -9.71
CA LEU A 92 12.40 6.36 -10.67
C LEU A 92 13.26 5.09 -10.58
N LEU A 93 13.13 4.27 -9.54
CA LEU A 93 13.98 3.08 -9.34
C LEU A 93 13.65 1.90 -10.27
N GLU A 94 12.80 2.10 -11.28
CA GLU A 94 12.23 1.07 -12.14
C GLU A 94 11.55 -0.05 -11.33
N THR A 95 11.01 -1.08 -11.97
CA THR A 95 10.23 -2.15 -11.30
C THR A 95 11.08 -3.14 -10.47
N ARG A 96 12.18 -2.66 -9.88
CA ARG A 96 13.11 -3.43 -9.06
C ARG A 96 12.49 -3.74 -7.69
N GLU A 97 12.72 -4.95 -7.21
CA GLU A 97 12.26 -5.37 -5.88
C GLU A 97 13.18 -4.80 -4.81
N ILE A 98 12.68 -3.86 -4.02
CA ILE A 98 13.42 -3.23 -2.94
C ILE A 98 13.49 -4.21 -1.76
N SER A 99 14.70 -4.68 -1.43
CA SER A 99 14.94 -5.54 -0.26
C SER A 99 15.09 -4.73 1.02
N TYR A 100 15.74 -3.56 0.92
CA TYR A 100 15.92 -2.62 2.03
C TYR A 100 15.88 -1.18 1.51
N ALA A 101 15.24 -0.29 2.26
CA ALA A 101 15.33 1.15 2.03
C ALA A 101 15.61 1.91 3.31
N GLU A 102 16.45 2.93 3.19
CA GLU A 102 16.82 3.84 4.26
C GLU A 102 16.72 5.28 3.75
N ILE A 103 15.88 6.06 4.40
CA ILE A 103 15.69 7.48 4.12
C ILE A 103 16.02 8.25 5.39
N SER A 104 16.83 9.29 5.27
CA SER A 104 17.23 10.16 6.38
C SER A 104 17.32 11.60 5.94
N HIS A 105 16.91 12.51 6.83
CA HIS A 105 17.07 13.94 6.62
C HIS A 105 17.99 14.55 7.67
N SER A 106 18.67 15.65 7.31
CA SER A 106 19.36 16.47 8.30
C SER A 106 18.38 17.29 9.15
N TYR A 107 18.84 17.73 10.32
CA TYR A 107 18.10 18.57 11.25
C TYR A 107 18.16 20.08 10.91
N ALA A 108 19.11 20.47 10.06
CA ALA A 108 19.31 21.83 9.56
C ALA A 108 19.53 21.87 8.04
N PRO A 109 19.35 23.03 7.39
CA PRO A 109 19.67 23.23 5.98
C PRO A 109 21.14 22.93 5.64
N VAL A 110 21.37 22.39 4.43
CA VAL A 110 22.71 22.17 3.88
C VAL A 110 23.47 23.51 3.85
N PRO A 111 24.76 23.56 4.22
CA PRO A 111 25.55 24.79 4.16
C PRO A 111 25.51 25.41 2.75
N GLY A 112 25.08 26.67 2.66
CA GLY A 112 24.93 27.39 1.40
C GLY A 112 23.60 27.13 0.66
N ALA A 113 22.67 26.36 1.23
CA ALA A 113 21.33 26.12 0.69
C ALA A 113 20.22 26.53 1.68
N ASP A 114 18.98 26.57 1.18
CA ASP A 114 17.77 26.91 1.94
C ASP A 114 17.05 25.68 2.53
N ARG A 115 17.51 24.47 2.21
CA ARG A 115 16.81 23.21 2.49
C ARG A 115 17.70 22.18 3.17
N GLU A 116 17.04 21.33 3.96
CA GLU A 116 17.65 20.20 4.65
C GLU A 116 18.17 19.16 3.63
N LEU A 117 19.21 18.43 4.02
CA LEU A 117 19.72 17.29 3.27
C LEU A 117 18.72 16.15 3.35
N GLU A 118 18.51 15.45 2.24
CA GLU A 118 17.77 14.20 2.15
C GLU A 118 18.67 13.14 1.52
N ILE A 119 18.82 12.02 2.20
CA ILE A 119 19.56 10.86 1.73
C ILE A 119 18.58 9.71 1.60
N GLN A 120 18.64 9.03 0.46
CA GLN A 120 17.88 7.83 0.18
C GLN A 120 18.83 6.72 -0.26
N ARG A 121 18.69 5.55 0.35
CA ARG A 121 19.43 4.34 0.02
C ARG A 121 18.44 3.22 -0.24
N TYR A 122 18.65 2.49 -1.32
CA TYR A 122 17.84 1.35 -1.75
C TYR A 122 18.76 0.19 -2.08
N GLU A 123 18.46 -0.97 -1.51
CA GLU A 123 19.13 -2.24 -1.82
C GLU A 123 18.13 -3.15 -2.56
N PHE A 124 18.66 -3.97 -3.48
CA PHE A 124 17.87 -4.79 -4.39
C PHE A 124 18.25 -6.27 -4.34
N ASP A 125 18.80 -6.72 -3.21
CA ASP A 125 19.22 -8.11 -2.95
C ASP A 125 18.13 -8.88 -2.20
N ARG A 126 16.91 -8.92 -2.74
CA ARG A 126 15.81 -9.67 -2.10
C ARG A 126 16.06 -11.17 -2.29
N LYS A 127 16.06 -11.92 -1.19
CA LYS A 127 16.18 -13.39 -1.20
C LYS A 127 14.87 -14.05 -1.61
N GLY A 128 14.94 -15.19 -2.29
CA GLY A 128 13.75 -15.97 -2.64
C GLY A 128 13.25 -16.85 -1.49
N GLU A 129 11.96 -17.18 -1.45
CA GLU A 129 11.38 -18.06 -0.43
C GLU A 129 12.06 -19.44 -0.40
N SER A 130 12.35 -20.01 -1.59
CA SER A 130 13.07 -21.28 -1.73
C SER A 130 14.50 -21.21 -1.20
N GLU A 131 15.17 -20.05 -1.31
CA GLU A 131 16.52 -19.85 -0.78
C GLU A 131 16.49 -19.84 0.75
N ILE A 132 15.49 -19.17 1.35
CA ILE A 132 15.30 -19.14 2.80
C ILE A 132 14.96 -20.52 3.35
N SER A 133 14.11 -21.28 2.65
CA SER A 133 13.73 -22.64 3.04
C SER A 133 14.89 -23.63 2.94
N ALA A 134 15.75 -23.50 1.92
CA ALA A 134 16.92 -24.36 1.74
C ALA A 134 18.13 -23.98 2.63
N ALA A 135 18.09 -22.82 3.28
CA ALA A 135 19.21 -22.32 4.07
C ALA A 135 19.50 -23.23 5.28
N LYS A 136 20.77 -23.59 5.46
CA LYS A 136 21.25 -24.37 6.62
C LYS A 136 21.19 -23.54 7.91
N GLU A 137 21.63 -24.13 9.03
CA GLU A 137 21.85 -23.35 10.25
C GLU A 137 22.89 -22.25 10.02
N VAL A 138 22.60 -21.05 10.54
CA VAL A 138 23.48 -19.88 10.47
C VAL A 138 24.01 -19.51 11.85
N GLY A 139 25.31 -19.22 11.92
CA GLY A 139 25.99 -18.85 13.16
C GLY A 139 25.83 -17.38 13.50
N ILE A 140 24.70 -16.99 14.11
CA ILE A 140 24.51 -15.62 14.62
C ILE A 140 25.38 -15.42 15.88
N PRO A 141 26.25 -14.40 15.94
CA PRO A 141 27.09 -14.12 17.11
C PRO A 141 26.30 -14.03 18.42
N ALA A 142 26.81 -14.69 19.48
CA ALA A 142 26.12 -14.79 20.76
C ALA A 142 25.87 -13.43 21.43
N GLU A 143 26.76 -12.45 21.20
CA GLU A 143 26.59 -11.08 21.69
C GLU A 143 25.37 -10.39 21.08
N ILE A 144 25.17 -10.51 19.77
CA ILE A 144 23.99 -9.98 19.07
C ILE A 144 22.73 -10.62 19.65
N ARG A 145 22.70 -11.96 19.77
CA ARG A 145 21.54 -12.69 20.30
C ARG A 145 21.19 -12.22 21.72
N ARG A 146 22.18 -12.08 22.62
CA ARG A 146 21.97 -11.57 23.99
C ARG A 146 21.48 -10.13 23.99
N GLY A 147 22.09 -9.26 23.19
CA GLY A 147 21.72 -7.85 23.08
C GLY A 147 20.27 -7.67 22.61
N VAL A 148 19.88 -8.39 21.56
CA VAL A 148 18.52 -8.34 21.00
C VAL A 148 17.49 -8.86 21.99
N ARG A 149 17.74 -10.02 22.62
CA ARG A 149 16.84 -10.57 23.65
C ARG A 149 16.65 -9.62 24.83
N LYS A 150 17.72 -8.95 25.29
CA LYS A 150 17.63 -7.94 26.34
C LYS A 150 16.76 -6.76 25.88
N ALA A 151 16.96 -6.30 24.66
CA ALA A 151 16.24 -5.16 24.09
C ALA A 151 14.78 -5.45 23.75
N LEU A 152 14.37 -6.72 23.60
CA LEU A 152 12.98 -7.12 23.38
C LEU A 152 12.09 -7.02 24.62
N ARG A 153 12.67 -7.08 25.83
CA ARG A 153 11.91 -7.11 27.10
C ARG A 153 10.87 -5.98 27.29
N PRO A 154 11.12 -4.73 26.86
CA PRO A 154 10.15 -3.64 27.06
C PRO A 154 8.98 -3.66 26.08
N PHE A 155 9.03 -4.46 25.00
CA PHE A 155 7.99 -4.45 23.97
C PHE A 155 6.75 -5.22 24.44
N THR A 156 5.57 -4.66 24.17
CA THR A 156 4.27 -5.24 24.56
C THR A 156 3.35 -5.31 23.34
N PRO A 157 2.69 -6.45 23.06
CA PRO A 157 2.79 -7.71 23.80
C PRO A 157 4.17 -8.39 23.65
N PRO A 158 4.57 -9.25 24.59
CA PRO A 158 5.91 -9.84 24.59
C PRO A 158 6.10 -10.84 23.44
N LEU A 159 7.28 -10.82 22.83
CA LEU A 159 7.70 -11.82 21.83
C LEU A 159 8.29 -13.06 22.53
N PRO A 160 7.73 -14.27 22.34
CA PRO A 160 8.29 -15.49 22.90
C PRO A 160 9.74 -15.73 22.48
N ALA A 161 10.59 -16.18 23.42
CA ALA A 161 12.04 -16.29 23.18
C ALA A 161 12.42 -17.23 22.03
N GLN A 162 11.72 -18.36 21.90
CA GLN A 162 11.94 -19.32 20.81
C GLN A 162 11.61 -18.68 19.44
N GLU A 163 10.49 -17.95 19.38
CA GLU A 163 10.09 -17.24 18.17
C GLU A 163 11.05 -16.09 17.85
N ALA A 164 11.54 -15.36 18.87
CA ALA A 164 12.54 -14.31 18.69
C ALA A 164 13.81 -14.83 17.99
N ASP A 165 14.31 -16.00 18.40
CA ASP A 165 15.49 -16.59 17.77
C ASP A 165 15.21 -17.04 16.33
N GLN A 166 14.03 -17.60 16.06
CA GLN A 166 13.61 -17.99 14.72
C GLN A 166 13.50 -16.76 13.80
N LEU A 167 12.84 -15.70 14.25
CA LEU A 167 12.71 -14.47 13.48
C LEU A 167 14.06 -13.78 13.28
N LEU A 168 14.95 -13.81 14.28
CA LEU A 168 16.32 -13.30 14.14
C LEU A 168 17.11 -14.09 13.10
N ARG A 169 16.95 -15.42 13.04
CA ARG A 169 17.53 -16.27 11.98
C ARG A 169 17.03 -15.86 10.61
N ILE A 170 15.72 -15.74 10.42
CA ILE A 170 15.12 -15.32 9.14
C ILE A 170 15.64 -13.94 8.74
N LEU A 171 15.69 -13.01 9.69
CA LEU A 171 16.20 -11.67 9.44
C LEU A 171 17.67 -11.67 9.05
N TRP A 172 18.50 -12.49 9.69
CA TRP A 172 19.92 -12.65 9.34
C TRP A 172 20.10 -13.14 7.91
N LEU A 173 19.31 -14.14 7.50
CA LEU A 173 19.37 -14.68 6.13
C LEU A 173 18.99 -13.64 5.06
N ASN A 174 18.05 -12.76 5.39
CA ASN A 174 17.61 -11.71 4.47
C ASN A 174 18.56 -10.51 4.44
N ASN A 175 19.10 -10.10 5.58
CA ASN A 175 20.00 -8.94 5.66
C ASN A 175 20.94 -9.04 6.87
N GLU A 176 22.02 -9.81 6.72
CA GLU A 176 23.06 -9.96 7.75
C GLU A 176 23.65 -8.60 8.15
N ARG A 177 23.93 -7.74 7.17
CA ARG A 177 24.55 -6.44 7.38
C ARG A 177 23.70 -5.56 8.30
N TYR A 178 22.38 -5.53 8.09
CA TYR A 178 21.44 -4.83 8.95
C TYR A 178 21.53 -5.32 10.39
N VAL A 179 21.56 -6.63 10.61
CA VAL A 179 21.61 -7.24 11.96
C VAL A 179 22.94 -6.95 12.65
N ARG A 180 24.07 -7.02 11.93
CA ARG A 180 25.40 -6.73 12.47
C ARG A 180 25.58 -5.27 12.86
N LEU A 181 25.16 -4.35 12.00
CA LEU A 181 25.45 -2.92 12.16
C LEU A 181 24.42 -2.21 13.05
N SER A 182 23.16 -2.64 13.03
CA SER A 182 22.09 -1.94 13.76
C SER A 182 22.22 -2.10 15.28
N PRO A 183 21.87 -1.06 16.05
CA PRO A 183 21.74 -1.17 17.50
C PRO A 183 20.75 -2.30 17.89
N PRO A 184 21.00 -3.06 18.98
CA PRO A 184 20.14 -4.19 19.35
C PRO A 184 18.67 -3.83 19.52
N ARG A 185 18.36 -2.62 20.00
CA ARG A 185 16.98 -2.12 20.14
C ARG A 185 16.26 -1.94 18.81
N ARG A 186 16.98 -1.56 17.75
CA ARG A 186 16.43 -1.41 16.41
C ARG A 186 16.13 -2.78 15.78
N VAL A 187 17.01 -3.75 15.97
CA VAL A 187 16.77 -5.15 15.56
C VAL A 187 15.58 -5.73 16.33
N ALA A 188 15.55 -5.58 17.66
CA ALA A 188 14.43 -6.01 18.50
C ALA A 188 13.08 -5.44 18.05
N ARG A 189 13.02 -4.14 17.71
CA ARG A 189 11.80 -3.50 17.19
C ARG A 189 11.29 -4.16 15.90
N ILE A 190 12.19 -4.47 14.96
CA ILE A 190 11.80 -5.15 13.72
C ILE A 190 11.34 -6.58 13.98
N LEU A 191 11.99 -7.33 14.88
CA LEU A 191 11.53 -8.67 15.25
C LEU A 191 10.14 -8.65 15.90
N TRP A 192 9.92 -7.68 16.80
CA TRP A 192 8.62 -7.49 17.43
C TRP A 192 7.55 -7.13 16.40
N LEU A 193 7.84 -6.18 15.50
CA LEU A 193 6.92 -5.78 14.42
C LEU A 193 6.60 -6.96 13.49
N PHE A 194 7.60 -7.78 13.17
CA PHE A 194 7.42 -8.98 12.37
C PHE A 194 6.49 -9.98 13.06
N HIS A 195 6.70 -10.24 14.35
CA HIS A 195 5.79 -11.05 15.14
C HIS A 195 4.36 -10.48 15.16
N GLN A 196 4.19 -9.18 15.40
CA GLN A 196 2.86 -8.56 15.37
C GLN A 196 2.17 -8.75 14.02
N GLY A 197 2.89 -8.59 12.90
CA GLY A 197 2.36 -8.88 11.58
C GLY A 197 1.86 -10.32 11.43
N ARG A 198 2.62 -11.31 11.92
CA ARG A 198 2.22 -12.72 11.89
C ARG A 198 0.99 -13.00 12.77
N SER A 199 0.90 -12.35 13.93
CA SER A 199 -0.20 -12.54 14.88
C SER A 199 -1.51 -11.85 14.48
N HIS A 200 -1.46 -10.84 13.60
CA HIS A 200 -2.63 -10.06 13.16
C HIS A 200 -3.00 -10.37 11.70
N ALA A 201 -3.06 -11.67 11.37
CA ALA A 201 -3.44 -12.17 10.05
C ALA A 201 -2.64 -11.55 8.88
N GLY A 202 -1.41 -11.10 9.12
CA GLY A 202 -0.55 -10.54 8.10
C GLY A 202 -0.59 -9.01 7.97
N ILE A 203 -1.37 -8.28 8.76
CA ILE A 203 -1.36 -6.81 8.69
C ILE A 203 -1.39 -6.18 10.07
N PHE A 204 -0.43 -5.29 10.35
CA PHE A 204 -0.34 -4.64 11.65
C PHE A 204 0.21 -3.23 11.53
N LEU A 205 -0.40 -2.30 12.27
CA LEU A 205 0.07 -0.93 12.39
C LEU A 205 0.03 -0.49 13.85
N ASP A 206 1.12 0.12 14.29
CA ASP A 206 1.18 0.81 15.58
C ASP A 206 1.88 2.17 15.43
N MET A 207 1.69 3.03 16.42
CA MET A 207 2.37 4.31 16.50
C MET A 207 2.81 4.59 17.94
N GLU A 208 4.07 5.00 18.05
CA GLU A 208 4.70 5.42 19.30
C GLU A 208 5.38 6.79 19.13
N ARG A 209 5.62 7.49 20.25
CA ARG A 209 6.46 8.70 20.21
C ARG A 209 7.91 8.26 20.04
N ALA A 210 8.62 8.86 19.10
CA ALA A 210 10.04 8.58 18.94
C ALA A 210 10.81 9.15 20.16
N GLU A 211 11.75 8.36 20.67
CA GLU A 211 12.71 8.84 21.66
C GLU A 211 13.62 9.89 21.00
N VAL A 212 13.91 10.97 21.73
CA VAL A 212 14.82 12.05 21.33
C VAL A 212 16.19 11.70 21.91
N GLU A 213 17.15 11.36 21.05
CA GLU A 213 18.50 10.94 21.48
C GLU A 213 19.48 12.13 21.55
N ASN A 214 19.17 13.25 20.89
CA ASN A 214 20.04 14.44 20.82
C ASN A 214 19.21 15.73 20.90
N ALA A 215 19.78 16.82 21.43
CA ALA A 215 19.14 18.13 21.50
C ALA A 215 18.78 18.72 20.11
N ALA A 216 19.48 18.30 19.05
CA ALA A 216 19.17 18.67 17.67
C ALA A 216 18.00 17.85 17.07
N GLU A 217 17.63 16.72 17.68
CA GLU A 217 16.52 15.90 17.23
C GLU A 217 15.19 16.58 17.54
N ARG A 218 14.36 16.70 16.50
CA ARG A 218 13.00 17.18 16.66
C ARG A 218 12.12 16.02 17.14
N GLU A 219 11.06 16.36 17.87
CA GLU A 219 10.06 15.36 18.24
C GLU A 219 9.37 14.79 16.99
N GLU A 220 9.27 13.47 16.92
CA GLU A 220 8.69 12.73 15.81
C GLU A 220 7.74 11.64 16.31
N CYS A 221 6.75 11.28 15.51
CA CYS A 221 5.96 10.07 15.70
C CYS A 221 6.61 8.94 14.92
N ARG A 222 6.74 7.76 15.53
CA ARG A 222 7.22 6.55 14.85
C ARG A 222 6.03 5.66 14.53
N VAL A 223 5.76 5.49 13.24
CA VAL A 223 4.75 4.56 12.70
C VAL A 223 5.43 3.25 12.35
N LEU A 224 4.92 2.16 12.90
CA LEU A 224 5.36 0.80 12.66
C LEU A 224 4.31 0.13 11.77
N PHE A 225 4.74 -0.47 10.66
CA PHE A 225 3.82 -1.08 9.70
C PHE A 225 4.37 -2.42 9.20
N ALA A 226 3.61 -3.48 9.38
CA ALA A 226 3.91 -4.83 8.90
C ALA A 226 2.83 -5.31 7.94
N VAL A 227 3.26 -5.91 6.84
CA VAL A 227 2.38 -6.49 5.82
C VAL A 227 2.95 -7.81 5.33
N ALA A 228 2.15 -8.86 5.40
CA ALA A 228 2.38 -10.16 4.79
C ALA A 228 2.06 -10.10 3.30
N ASN A 229 2.88 -10.79 2.50
CA ASN A 229 2.76 -10.88 1.06
C ASN A 229 2.47 -9.52 0.39
N PRO A 230 3.31 -8.50 0.67
CA PRO A 230 3.10 -7.17 0.11
C PRO A 230 3.16 -7.22 -1.42
N PRO A 231 2.54 -6.25 -2.10
CA PRO A 231 2.83 -5.99 -3.51
C PRO A 231 4.34 -5.86 -3.73
N GLN A 232 4.89 -6.60 -4.68
CA GLN A 232 6.36 -6.64 -4.89
C GLN A 232 6.91 -5.36 -5.52
N ARG A 233 6.05 -4.60 -6.20
CA ARG A 233 6.40 -3.37 -6.92
C ARG A 233 5.59 -2.20 -6.39
N ASP A 234 6.18 -1.02 -6.40
CA ASP A 234 5.56 0.26 -6.04
C ASP A 234 4.98 0.37 -4.61
N PHE A 235 5.15 -0.65 -3.76
CA PHE A 235 4.50 -0.68 -2.46
C PHE A 235 5.02 0.42 -1.53
N LEU A 236 6.34 0.61 -1.49
CA LEU A 236 6.93 1.73 -0.76
C LEU A 236 6.47 3.08 -1.34
N ALA A 237 6.35 3.20 -2.67
CA ALA A 237 5.86 4.43 -3.29
C ALA A 237 4.40 4.72 -2.91
N GLN A 238 3.55 3.69 -2.83
CA GLN A 238 2.16 3.78 -2.37
C GLN A 238 2.08 4.22 -0.90
N ILE A 239 2.91 3.66 -0.03
CA ILE A 239 2.98 4.06 1.39
C ILE A 239 3.45 5.53 1.51
N MET A 240 4.46 5.94 0.74
CA MET A 240 4.94 7.33 0.72
C MET A 240 3.88 8.30 0.17
N GLU A 241 3.08 7.88 -0.80
CA GLU A 241 1.94 8.64 -1.31
C GLU A 241 0.90 8.90 -0.20
N VAL A 242 0.54 7.86 0.57
CA VAL A 242 -0.40 7.98 1.70
C VAL A 242 0.08 9.04 2.69
N PHE A 243 1.35 8.98 3.13
CA PHE A 243 1.89 10.00 4.03
C PHE A 243 1.83 11.41 3.40
N ASN A 244 2.20 11.54 2.12
CA ASN A 244 2.17 12.82 1.42
C ASN A 244 0.76 13.42 1.29
N ARG A 245 -0.26 12.60 1.03
CA ARG A 245 -1.66 13.03 0.91
C ARG A 245 -2.27 13.42 2.26
N LEU A 246 -1.85 12.77 3.34
CA LEU A 246 -2.25 13.11 4.71
C LEU A 246 -1.42 14.24 5.34
N ASP A 247 -0.62 14.95 4.54
CA ASP A 247 0.24 16.06 4.98
C ASP A 247 1.24 15.67 6.08
N LEU A 248 1.74 14.43 5.99
CA LEU A 248 2.76 13.87 6.87
C LEU A 248 4.12 13.86 6.16
N GLY A 249 5.08 14.58 6.72
CA GLY A 249 6.47 14.56 6.29
C GLY A 249 7.21 13.38 6.91
N VAL A 250 7.68 12.45 6.08
CA VAL A 250 8.55 11.35 6.49
C VAL A 250 9.98 11.87 6.60
N ARG A 251 10.51 11.93 7.82
CA ARG A 251 11.85 12.44 8.14
C ARG A 251 12.90 11.34 8.15
N ARG A 252 12.51 10.16 8.61
CA ARG A 252 13.34 8.96 8.56
C ARG A 252 12.46 7.79 8.17
N ALA A 253 12.97 6.88 7.35
CA ALA A 253 12.28 5.63 7.06
C ALA A 253 13.30 4.50 6.97
N TYR A 254 12.93 3.36 7.54
CA TYR A 254 13.71 2.14 7.44
C TYR A 254 12.74 1.02 7.11
N THR A 255 12.84 0.49 5.91
CA THR A 255 11.91 -0.52 5.40
C THR A 255 12.66 -1.71 4.89
N MET A 256 12.10 -2.89 5.06
CA MET A 256 12.72 -4.12 4.63
C MET A 256 11.68 -5.12 4.16
N THR A 257 11.97 -5.79 3.06
CA THR A 257 11.20 -6.92 2.57
C THR A 257 11.92 -8.19 3.02
N VAL A 258 11.33 -8.89 3.99
CA VAL A 258 11.88 -10.12 4.58
C VAL A 258 11.15 -11.31 3.97
N SER A 259 11.84 -12.07 3.13
CA SER A 259 11.33 -13.34 2.60
C SER A 259 11.33 -14.40 3.70
N THR A 260 10.23 -15.15 3.77
CA THR A 260 10.08 -16.30 4.68
C THR A 260 10.05 -17.58 3.87
N GLU A 261 9.74 -18.71 4.51
CA GLU A 261 9.57 -19.99 3.81
C GLU A 261 8.26 -20.03 2.99
N MET A 262 7.27 -19.19 3.30
CA MET A 262 5.96 -19.20 2.61
C MET A 262 5.74 -17.99 1.70
N HIS A 263 5.96 -16.79 2.23
CA HIS A 263 5.75 -15.54 1.50
C HIS A 263 6.54 -14.40 2.18
N PRO A 264 6.79 -13.28 1.50
CA PRO A 264 7.55 -12.19 2.11
C PRO A 264 6.71 -11.39 3.11
N TYR A 265 7.39 -10.59 3.92
CA TYR A 265 6.82 -9.56 4.79
C TYR A 265 7.50 -8.22 4.52
N PHE A 266 6.71 -7.18 4.31
CA PHE A 266 7.20 -5.81 4.39
C PHE A 266 7.16 -5.33 5.85
N LEU A 267 8.30 -4.83 6.34
CA LEU A 267 8.45 -4.30 7.69
C LEU A 267 8.98 -2.87 7.59
N GLY A 268 8.16 -1.88 7.95
CA GLY A 268 8.47 -0.46 7.86
C GLY A 268 8.47 0.23 9.22
N THR A 269 9.49 1.04 9.47
CA THR A 269 9.54 2.01 10.56
C THR A 269 9.67 3.41 9.97
N PHE A 270 8.64 4.23 10.11
CA PHE A 270 8.57 5.57 9.57
C PHE A 270 8.53 6.61 10.68
N TYR A 271 9.37 7.62 10.59
CA TYR A 271 9.41 8.74 11.52
C TYR A 271 8.77 9.93 10.83
N VAL A 272 7.61 10.33 11.34
CA VAL A 272 6.71 11.26 10.68
C VAL A 272 6.40 12.46 11.56
N ARG A 273 6.20 13.59 10.90
CA ARG A 273 5.72 14.83 11.51
C ARG A 273 4.68 15.48 10.60
N ARG A 274 3.71 16.19 11.17
CA ARG A 274 2.80 17.03 10.37
C ARG A 274 3.59 18.15 9.70
N ARG A 275 3.29 18.47 8.44
CA ARG A 275 3.97 19.59 7.76
C ARG A 275 3.57 20.94 8.37
N GLY A 276 2.32 21.07 8.81
CA GLY A 276 1.84 22.20 9.62
C GLY A 276 2.38 22.27 11.05
N GLY A 277 3.26 21.35 11.47
CA GLY A 277 3.81 21.30 12.83
C GLY A 277 3.01 20.42 13.79
N GLY A 278 3.68 20.00 14.87
CA GLY A 278 3.12 19.12 15.89
C GLY A 278 3.18 17.62 15.57
N LEU A 279 2.80 16.83 16.58
CA LEU A 279 2.79 15.37 16.55
C LEU A 279 1.39 14.83 16.21
N ILE A 280 1.36 13.56 15.79
CA ILE A 280 0.12 12.82 15.60
C ILE A 280 -0.25 12.17 16.95
N GLY A 281 -1.41 12.51 17.50
CA GLY A 281 -1.93 11.82 18.69
C GLY A 281 -2.36 10.40 18.35
N LYS A 282 -2.04 9.44 19.23
CA LYS A 282 -2.59 8.08 19.16
C LYS A 282 -4.12 8.18 19.25
N ASP A 283 -4.83 7.43 18.41
CA ASP A 283 -6.29 7.44 18.30
C ASP A 283 -6.95 8.74 17.81
N SER A 284 -6.15 9.74 17.41
CA SER A 284 -6.68 10.95 16.76
C SER A 284 -7.39 10.61 15.44
N PRO A 285 -8.31 11.47 14.93
CA PRO A 285 -8.95 11.27 13.63
C PRO A 285 -7.94 11.07 12.49
N LEU A 286 -6.82 11.81 12.52
CA LEU A 286 -5.74 11.65 11.55
C LEU A 286 -5.05 10.27 11.66
N TYR A 287 -4.86 9.75 12.88
CA TYR A 287 -4.31 8.41 13.06
C TYR A 287 -5.27 7.32 12.55
N ARG A 288 -6.58 7.47 12.81
CA ARG A 288 -7.60 6.56 12.26
C ARG A 288 -7.60 6.58 10.74
N GLN A 289 -7.51 7.76 10.13
CA GLN A 289 -7.40 7.92 8.68
C GLN A 289 -6.11 7.31 8.13
N LEU A 290 -4.97 7.55 8.76
CA LEU A 290 -3.69 6.95 8.39
C LEU A 290 -3.75 5.42 8.43
N ARG A 291 -4.32 4.85 9.50
CA ARG A 291 -4.49 3.40 9.64
C ARG A 291 -5.36 2.83 8.53
N ARG A 292 -6.50 3.47 8.25
CA ARG A 292 -7.41 3.07 7.17
C ARG A 292 -6.72 3.10 5.80
N GLU A 293 -6.02 4.18 5.48
CA GLU A 293 -5.31 4.35 4.21
C GLU A 293 -4.16 3.35 4.03
N LEU A 294 -3.35 3.13 5.06
CA LEU A 294 -2.26 2.16 5.01
C LEU A 294 -2.77 0.72 4.96
N TYR A 295 -3.86 0.39 5.65
CA TYR A 295 -4.45 -0.93 5.53
C TYR A 295 -5.08 -1.16 4.16
N ASN A 296 -5.69 -0.13 3.58
CA ASN A 296 -6.30 -0.19 2.27
C ASN A 296 -5.29 -0.41 1.14
N THR A 297 -3.98 -0.20 1.34
CA THR A 297 -2.97 -0.58 0.35
C THR A 297 -2.97 -2.08 0.05
N GLN A 298 -3.51 -2.93 0.93
CA GLN A 298 -3.68 -4.37 0.64
C GLN A 298 -4.74 -4.65 -0.42
N ILE A 299 -5.69 -3.73 -0.59
CA ILE A 299 -6.84 -3.89 -1.49
C ILE A 299 -6.64 -3.04 -2.76
N LEU A 300 -6.11 -1.82 -2.61
CA LEU A 300 -6.00 -0.87 -3.72
C LEU A 300 -4.75 -1.13 -4.57
N ALA A 301 -4.97 -1.61 -5.78
CA ALA A 301 -3.94 -1.80 -6.80
C ALA A 301 -3.43 -0.45 -7.34
N THR A 302 -2.10 -0.26 -7.39
CA THR A 302 -1.45 0.96 -7.89
C THR A 302 -1.57 1.11 -9.41
N GLU A 303 -1.75 -0.01 -10.10
CA GLU A 303 -2.01 -0.11 -11.52
C GLU A 303 -3.46 0.27 -11.90
N SER A 304 -4.38 0.29 -10.93
CA SER A 304 -5.78 0.64 -11.21
C SER A 304 -5.90 2.08 -11.72
N PRO A 305 -6.72 2.36 -12.74
CA PRO A 305 -6.87 3.74 -13.20
C PRO A 305 -7.49 4.63 -12.12
N THR A 306 -8.37 4.09 -11.27
CA THR A 306 -8.91 4.82 -10.10
C THR A 306 -7.82 5.32 -9.15
N TYR A 307 -6.79 4.52 -8.87
CA TYR A 307 -5.65 4.98 -8.06
C TYR A 307 -4.87 6.11 -8.77
N ARG A 308 -4.51 5.89 -10.04
CA ARG A 308 -3.68 6.82 -10.82
C ARG A 308 -4.36 8.15 -11.09
N ASP A 309 -5.64 8.12 -11.45
CA ASP A 309 -6.38 9.28 -11.92
C ASP A 309 -7.08 10.01 -10.79
N PHE A 310 -7.52 9.33 -9.73
CA PHE A 310 -8.30 9.95 -8.65
C PHE A 310 -7.51 10.09 -7.35
N VAL A 311 -6.89 9.01 -6.85
CA VAL A 311 -6.19 9.04 -5.56
C VAL A 311 -4.94 9.93 -5.64
N LYS A 312 -4.08 9.74 -6.64
CA LYS A 312 -2.87 10.57 -6.80
C LYS A 312 -3.19 12.06 -7.02
N LYS A 313 -4.36 12.37 -7.59
CA LYS A 313 -4.85 13.75 -7.80
C LYS A 313 -5.67 14.28 -6.63
N ARG A 314 -5.77 13.54 -5.53
CA ARG A 314 -6.53 13.90 -4.31
C ARG A 314 -8.02 14.13 -4.54
N LEU A 315 -8.60 13.50 -5.56
CA LEU A 315 -10.04 13.51 -5.82
C LEU A 315 -10.78 12.51 -4.92
N MET A 316 -10.11 11.42 -4.55
CA MET A 316 -10.63 10.37 -3.67
C MET A 316 -9.58 9.95 -2.65
N THR A 317 -10.04 9.50 -1.50
CA THR A 317 -9.28 8.68 -0.56
C THR A 317 -8.98 7.30 -1.15
N GLY A 318 -8.05 6.57 -0.53
CA GLY A 318 -7.76 5.20 -0.96
C GLY A 318 -8.99 4.29 -0.77
N GLU A 319 -9.71 4.45 0.34
CA GLU A 319 -10.89 3.63 0.66
C GLU A 319 -12.04 3.86 -0.33
N GLU A 320 -12.32 5.12 -0.68
CA GLU A 320 -13.29 5.46 -1.72
C GLU A 320 -12.90 4.84 -3.07
N ALA A 321 -11.61 4.88 -3.43
CA ALA A 321 -11.14 4.28 -4.67
C ALA A 321 -11.31 2.75 -4.69
N SER A 322 -11.01 2.06 -3.58
CA SER A 322 -11.27 0.62 -3.44
C SER A 322 -12.77 0.30 -3.55
N LEU A 323 -13.63 1.14 -2.97
CA LEU A 323 -15.07 1.00 -3.07
C LEU A 323 -15.58 1.21 -4.49
N VAL A 324 -15.10 2.23 -5.19
CA VAL A 324 -15.43 2.49 -6.60
C VAL A 324 -14.96 1.33 -7.49
N ASN A 325 -13.78 0.76 -7.23
CA ASN A 325 -13.35 -0.44 -7.95
C ASN A 325 -14.26 -1.66 -7.66
N ALA A 326 -14.77 -1.79 -6.43
CA ALA A 326 -15.76 -2.80 -6.10
C ALA A 326 -17.09 -2.57 -6.84
N PHE A 327 -17.55 -1.32 -6.96
CA PHE A 327 -18.72 -0.96 -7.76
C PHE A 327 -18.53 -1.33 -9.24
N ILE A 328 -17.37 -0.99 -9.81
CA ILE A 328 -16.99 -1.36 -11.19
C ILE A 328 -17.03 -2.88 -11.36
N GLY A 329 -16.37 -3.63 -10.47
CA GLY A 329 -16.34 -5.10 -10.54
C GLY A 329 -17.71 -5.73 -10.42
N PHE A 330 -18.55 -5.23 -9.52
CA PHE A 330 -19.92 -5.70 -9.34
C PHE A 330 -20.78 -5.38 -10.57
N ALA A 331 -20.77 -4.14 -11.06
CA ALA A 331 -21.55 -3.72 -12.21
C ALA A 331 -21.14 -4.47 -13.48
N HIS A 332 -19.83 -4.60 -13.72
CA HIS A 332 -19.31 -5.38 -14.84
C HIS A 332 -19.79 -6.83 -14.79
N THR A 333 -19.56 -7.53 -13.67
CA THR A 333 -19.90 -8.96 -13.55
C THR A 333 -21.40 -9.25 -13.59
N ASN A 334 -22.28 -8.33 -13.16
CA ASN A 334 -23.74 -8.51 -13.20
C ASN A 334 -24.38 -8.08 -14.52
N LEU A 335 -23.74 -7.19 -15.31
CA LEU A 335 -24.31 -6.71 -16.58
C LEU A 335 -23.72 -7.47 -17.79
N ALA A 336 -22.45 -7.85 -17.72
CA ALA A 336 -21.72 -8.43 -18.86
C ALA A 336 -22.07 -9.89 -19.17
N HIS A 337 -22.57 -10.68 -18.21
CA HIS A 337 -22.81 -12.11 -18.45
C HIS A 337 -23.89 -12.39 -19.48
N ASN A 338 -24.85 -11.46 -19.64
CA ASN A 338 -25.89 -11.51 -20.65
C ASN A 338 -25.52 -10.66 -21.87
N GLN A 339 -24.89 -9.49 -21.66
CA GLN A 339 -24.60 -8.51 -22.72
C GLN A 339 -23.10 -8.12 -22.76
N PRO A 340 -22.18 -9.07 -23.02
CA PRO A 340 -20.74 -8.86 -22.87
C PRO A 340 -20.15 -7.84 -23.87
N HIS A 341 -20.79 -7.66 -25.03
CA HIS A 341 -20.37 -6.68 -26.03
C HIS A 341 -20.77 -5.24 -25.68
N THR A 342 -21.81 -5.07 -24.87
CA THR A 342 -22.32 -3.76 -24.45
C THR A 342 -21.63 -3.31 -23.16
N TYR A 343 -21.47 -4.22 -22.20
CA TYR A 343 -20.88 -3.94 -20.89
C TYR A 343 -19.48 -4.54 -20.79
N THR A 344 -18.58 -4.09 -21.68
CA THR A 344 -17.16 -4.44 -21.56
C THR A 344 -16.59 -3.89 -20.25
N HIS A 345 -15.55 -4.54 -19.72
CA HIS A 345 -14.93 -4.10 -18.48
C HIS A 345 -14.41 -2.66 -18.59
N GLU A 346 -13.76 -2.34 -19.71
CA GLU A 346 -13.18 -1.03 -20.02
C GLU A 346 -14.25 0.06 -20.11
N ASP A 347 -15.41 -0.23 -20.72
CA ASP A 347 -16.49 0.74 -20.82
C ASP A 347 -17.15 1.02 -19.47
N VAL A 348 -17.32 -0.02 -18.63
CA VAL A 348 -17.84 0.15 -17.26
C VAL A 348 -16.85 0.97 -16.42
N VAL A 349 -15.56 0.68 -16.50
CA VAL A 349 -14.49 1.50 -15.88
C VAL A 349 -14.60 2.95 -16.35
N ARG A 350 -14.70 3.18 -17.66
CA ARG A 350 -14.80 4.52 -18.26
C ARG A 350 -16.04 5.28 -17.78
N ALA A 351 -17.17 4.61 -17.54
CA ALA A 351 -18.38 5.24 -17.02
C ALA A 351 -18.13 5.96 -15.68
N PHE A 352 -17.44 5.31 -14.74
CA PHE A 352 -17.06 5.93 -13.46
C PHE A 352 -15.95 6.96 -13.62
N HIS A 353 -15.01 6.76 -14.55
CA HIS A 353 -13.86 7.66 -14.72
C HIS A 353 -14.17 8.97 -15.45
N THR A 354 -15.18 8.96 -16.33
CA THR A 354 -15.65 10.17 -17.01
C THR A 354 -16.60 10.99 -16.12
N HIS A 355 -17.21 10.36 -15.11
CA HIS A 355 -18.16 10.98 -14.18
C HIS A 355 -17.73 10.77 -12.71
N PRO A 356 -16.57 11.30 -12.28
CA PRO A 356 -16.08 11.15 -10.90
C PRO A 356 -17.08 11.70 -9.86
N GLU A 357 -17.88 12.70 -10.21
CA GLU A 357 -18.95 13.24 -9.37
C GLU A 357 -20.00 12.18 -9.02
N MET A 358 -20.39 11.35 -9.99
CA MET A 358 -21.34 10.25 -9.77
C MET A 358 -20.70 9.16 -8.90
N ALA A 359 -19.43 8.83 -9.15
CA ALA A 359 -18.68 7.86 -8.35
C ALA A 359 -18.57 8.28 -6.87
N LEU A 360 -18.23 9.54 -6.62
CA LEU A 360 -18.16 10.14 -5.28
C LEU A 360 -19.54 10.17 -4.61
N GLN A 361 -20.59 10.53 -5.35
CA GLN A 361 -21.95 10.55 -4.82
C GLN A 361 -22.42 9.14 -4.39
N LEU A 362 -22.10 8.11 -5.19
CA LEU A 362 -22.41 6.71 -4.87
C LEU A 362 -21.57 6.20 -3.69
N ALA A 363 -20.28 6.55 -3.62
CA ALA A 363 -19.43 6.22 -2.48
C ALA A 363 -19.97 6.86 -1.20
N ARG A 364 -20.36 8.14 -1.26
CA ARG A 364 -20.96 8.85 -0.13
C ARG A 364 -22.29 8.24 0.32
N LEU A 365 -23.13 7.83 -0.64
CA LEU A 365 -24.38 7.12 -0.34
C LEU A 365 -24.12 5.81 0.42
N PHE A 366 -23.08 5.06 0.02
CA PHE A 366 -22.68 3.84 0.70
C PHE A 366 -22.17 4.12 2.13
N GLU A 367 -21.30 5.12 2.29
CA GLU A 367 -20.80 5.52 3.62
C GLU A 367 -21.94 5.91 4.55
N LEU A 368 -22.85 6.76 4.10
CA LEU A 368 -24.00 7.18 4.89
C LEU A 368 -24.91 6.01 5.27
N ARG A 369 -24.86 4.87 4.58
CA ARG A 369 -25.65 3.69 4.94
C ARG A 369 -24.96 2.82 5.99
N PHE A 370 -23.63 2.70 5.91
CA PHE A 370 -22.89 1.64 6.60
C PHE A 370 -21.86 2.12 7.60
N ASP A 371 -21.44 3.38 7.56
CA ASP A 371 -20.48 3.92 8.53
C ASP A 371 -21.10 3.92 9.93
N PRO A 372 -20.52 3.19 10.90
CA PRO A 372 -21.04 3.14 12.27
C PRO A 372 -20.89 4.47 13.02
N ASP A 373 -20.01 5.37 12.58
CA ASP A 373 -19.71 6.63 13.27
C ASP A 373 -20.67 7.78 12.86
N VAL A 374 -21.56 7.56 11.89
CA VAL A 374 -22.50 8.59 11.39
C VAL A 374 -23.74 8.72 12.29
N ALA A 375 -23.94 9.90 12.86
CA ALA A 375 -25.18 10.27 13.56
C ALA A 375 -26.35 10.53 12.58
N ASP A 376 -27.59 10.31 13.01
CA ASP A 376 -28.83 10.50 12.21
C ASP A 376 -28.81 9.81 10.84
N ARG A 377 -28.16 8.64 10.81
CA ARG A 377 -27.82 7.89 9.61
C ARG A 377 -28.98 7.66 8.65
N GLU A 378 -30.14 7.24 9.16
CA GLU A 378 -31.30 6.91 8.33
C GLU A 378 -31.83 8.10 7.53
N ALA A 379 -31.93 9.28 8.16
CA ALA A 379 -32.41 10.49 7.50
C ALA A 379 -31.39 11.02 6.46
N ALA A 380 -30.11 11.01 6.83
CA ALA A 380 -29.03 11.41 5.92
C ALA A 380 -28.95 10.47 4.70
N TYR A 381 -29.07 9.16 4.93
CA TYR A 381 -29.11 8.14 3.90
C TYR A 381 -30.32 8.31 2.96
N ALA A 382 -31.53 8.50 3.51
CA ALA A 382 -32.74 8.67 2.70
C ALA A 382 -32.63 9.87 1.74
N LYS A 383 -32.14 11.02 2.24
CA LYS A 383 -31.91 12.21 1.42
C LYS A 383 -30.84 11.96 0.35
N ALA A 384 -29.72 11.35 0.71
CA ALA A 384 -28.66 11.03 -0.23
C ALA A 384 -29.13 10.04 -1.30
N LEU A 385 -29.97 9.08 -0.93
CA LEU A 385 -30.55 8.10 -1.84
C LEU A 385 -31.44 8.77 -2.87
N GLU A 386 -32.36 9.63 -2.45
CA GLU A 386 -33.22 10.39 -3.35
C GLU A 386 -32.40 11.22 -4.36
N MET A 387 -31.38 11.92 -3.86
CA MET A 387 -30.47 12.71 -4.69
C MET A 387 -29.70 11.83 -5.69
N ALA A 388 -29.18 10.68 -5.26
CA ALA A 388 -28.43 9.77 -6.12
C ALA A 388 -29.31 9.10 -7.17
N THR A 389 -30.52 8.66 -6.79
CA THR A 389 -31.51 8.13 -7.72
C THR A 389 -31.88 9.18 -8.76
N ARG A 390 -32.17 10.41 -8.35
CA ARG A 390 -32.46 11.50 -9.30
C ARG A 390 -31.29 11.77 -10.23
N ALA A 391 -30.07 11.86 -9.72
CA ALA A 391 -28.87 12.09 -10.51
C ALA A 391 -28.67 11.01 -11.59
N VAL A 392 -28.89 9.74 -11.24
CA VAL A 392 -28.83 8.62 -12.19
C VAL A 392 -29.95 8.72 -13.23
N GLU A 393 -31.21 8.88 -12.82
CA GLU A 393 -32.34 8.88 -13.76
C GLU A 393 -32.32 10.08 -14.72
N THR A 394 -31.83 11.25 -14.27
CA THR A 394 -31.75 12.46 -15.09
C THR A 394 -30.41 12.60 -15.83
N HIS A 395 -29.48 11.65 -15.70
CA HIS A 395 -28.18 11.71 -16.36
C HIS A 395 -28.35 11.80 -17.88
N ASN A 396 -27.90 12.90 -18.50
CA ASN A 396 -28.08 13.15 -19.92
C ASN A 396 -26.96 14.07 -20.44
N THR A 397 -26.12 13.54 -21.32
CA THR A 397 -25.05 14.28 -22.00
C THR A 397 -25.43 14.66 -23.43
N GLY A 398 -26.65 14.34 -23.87
CA GLY A 398 -27.11 14.50 -25.25
C GLY A 398 -26.75 13.32 -26.16
N HIS A 399 -26.10 12.30 -25.62
CA HIS A 399 -25.65 11.12 -26.35
C HIS A 399 -26.43 9.89 -25.90
N LYS A 400 -27.66 9.73 -26.40
CA LYS A 400 -28.64 8.74 -25.92
C LYS A 400 -28.07 7.35 -25.61
N MET A 401 -27.33 6.74 -26.53
CA MET A 401 -26.78 5.39 -26.33
C MET A 401 -25.76 5.34 -25.18
N LEU A 402 -24.90 6.35 -25.04
CA LEU A 402 -23.94 6.43 -23.94
C LEU A 402 -24.63 6.74 -22.61
N ASP A 403 -25.67 7.58 -22.65
CA ASP A 403 -26.44 7.94 -21.47
C ASP A 403 -27.25 6.75 -20.96
N ASP A 404 -27.89 5.97 -21.85
CA ASP A 404 -28.58 4.72 -21.53
C ASP A 404 -27.61 3.72 -20.88
N PHE A 405 -26.44 3.52 -21.49
CA PHE A 405 -25.39 2.66 -20.96
C PHE A 405 -24.95 3.08 -19.54
N ARG A 406 -24.63 4.36 -19.35
CA ARG A 406 -24.19 4.90 -18.05
C ARG A 406 -25.28 4.81 -17.00
N ARG A 407 -26.54 5.08 -17.36
CA ARG A 407 -27.69 4.92 -16.47
C ARG A 407 -27.80 3.48 -15.98
N SER A 408 -27.68 2.48 -16.86
CA SER A 408 -27.69 1.07 -16.47
C SER A 408 -26.56 0.73 -15.48
N VAL A 409 -25.33 1.19 -15.74
CA VAL A 409 -24.18 0.98 -14.85
C VAL A 409 -24.41 1.59 -13.46
N PHE A 410 -24.81 2.87 -13.39
CA PHE A 410 -25.03 3.54 -12.11
C PHE A 410 -26.27 3.02 -11.38
N ARG A 411 -27.33 2.63 -12.10
CA ARG A 411 -28.52 2.00 -11.50
C ARG A 411 -28.18 0.64 -10.89
N CYS A 412 -27.37 -0.18 -11.57
CA CYS A 412 -26.84 -1.43 -11.01
C CYS A 412 -26.09 -1.18 -9.68
N THR A 413 -25.29 -0.11 -9.62
CA THR A 413 -24.56 0.27 -8.40
C THR A 413 -25.49 0.80 -7.30
N LEU A 414 -26.55 1.53 -7.64
CA LEU A 414 -27.58 1.90 -6.67
C LEU A 414 -28.25 0.67 -6.05
N PHE A 415 -28.56 -0.36 -6.86
CA PHE A 415 -29.10 -1.62 -6.34
C PHE A 415 -28.12 -2.34 -5.44
N PHE A 416 -26.83 -2.40 -5.83
CA PHE A 416 -25.77 -2.92 -4.98
C PHE A 416 -25.77 -2.27 -3.59
N ILE A 417 -25.77 -0.94 -3.52
CA ILE A 417 -25.74 -0.20 -2.25
C ILE A 417 -27.01 -0.46 -1.43
N ARG A 418 -28.19 -0.34 -2.06
CA ARG A 418 -29.51 -0.52 -1.40
C ARG A 418 -29.73 -1.93 -0.89
N ARG A 419 -29.23 -2.94 -1.60
CA ARG A 419 -29.45 -4.36 -1.30
C ARG A 419 -28.30 -4.98 -0.54
N THR A 420 -27.21 -4.25 -0.27
CA THR A 420 -26.22 -4.71 0.69
C THR A 420 -26.84 -4.71 2.10
N LEU A 421 -26.73 -5.86 2.76
CA LEU A 421 -27.21 -6.12 4.11
C LEU A 421 -26.12 -5.88 5.15
N LYS A 422 -24.90 -6.33 4.86
CA LYS A 422 -23.71 -6.11 5.69
C LYS A 422 -22.43 -6.16 4.89
N THR A 423 -21.41 -5.49 5.39
CA THR A 423 -20.10 -5.36 4.74
C THR A 423 -18.99 -5.29 5.79
N ASN A 424 -17.78 -5.73 5.42
CA ASN A 424 -16.58 -5.51 6.23
C ASN A 424 -15.86 -4.18 5.88
N PHE A 425 -16.45 -3.31 5.05
CA PHE A 425 -15.78 -2.09 4.57
C PHE A 425 -15.19 -1.22 5.69
N PHE A 426 -15.83 -1.15 6.87
CA PHE A 426 -15.34 -0.35 8.01
C PHE A 426 -14.44 -1.13 8.98
N VAL A 427 -14.19 -2.42 8.73
CA VAL A 427 -13.26 -3.24 9.51
C VAL A 427 -11.83 -2.89 9.07
N PRO A 428 -10.93 -2.45 9.97
CA PRO A 428 -9.58 -2.04 9.58
C PRO A 428 -8.76 -3.19 8.96
N GLU A 429 -8.66 -4.31 9.66
CA GLU A 429 -7.76 -5.42 9.31
C GLU A 429 -8.45 -6.37 8.31
N LYS A 430 -8.30 -6.07 7.02
CA LYS A 430 -8.93 -6.84 5.93
C LYS A 430 -8.04 -6.89 4.68
N HIS A 431 -8.13 -8.01 3.96
CA HIS A 431 -7.41 -8.25 2.69
C HIS A 431 -8.32 -8.17 1.46
N ALA A 432 -9.63 -8.14 1.68
CA ALA A 432 -10.65 -8.00 0.64
C ALA A 432 -11.88 -7.31 1.22
N LEU A 433 -12.66 -6.67 0.36
CA LEU A 433 -13.99 -6.18 0.66
C LEU A 433 -15.00 -7.31 0.42
N ALA A 434 -15.95 -7.44 1.34
CA ALA A 434 -17.03 -8.41 1.28
C ALA A 434 -18.37 -7.70 1.48
N PHE A 435 -19.35 -8.07 0.67
CA PHE A 435 -20.69 -7.49 0.67
C PHE A 435 -21.72 -8.61 0.62
N ARG A 436 -22.50 -8.79 1.69
CA ARG A 436 -23.64 -9.71 1.68
C ARG A 436 -24.86 -8.97 1.15
N LEU A 437 -25.41 -9.46 0.05
CA LEU A 437 -26.52 -8.85 -0.68
C LEU A 437 -27.82 -9.61 -0.41
N ASP A 438 -28.92 -8.87 -0.34
CA ASP A 438 -30.29 -9.36 -0.48
C ASP A 438 -30.53 -9.73 -1.96
N PRO A 439 -30.75 -11.02 -2.28
CA PRO A 439 -30.94 -11.49 -3.66
C PRO A 439 -32.11 -10.84 -4.41
N ALA A 440 -33.01 -10.11 -3.73
CA ALA A 440 -34.02 -9.29 -4.39
C ALA A 440 -33.44 -8.19 -5.31
N TYR A 441 -32.14 -7.88 -5.22
CA TYR A 441 -31.48 -7.01 -6.20
C TYR A 441 -31.56 -7.53 -7.65
N LEU A 442 -31.72 -8.84 -7.83
CA LEU A 442 -31.88 -9.46 -9.14
C LEU A 442 -33.20 -9.05 -9.80
N ASP A 443 -34.27 -8.89 -9.00
CA ASP A 443 -35.54 -8.37 -9.51
C ASP A 443 -35.39 -6.90 -9.89
N ASP A 444 -34.67 -6.12 -9.08
CA ASP A 444 -34.42 -4.70 -9.35
C ASP A 444 -33.63 -4.50 -10.65
N LEU A 445 -32.68 -5.40 -10.97
CA LEU A 445 -31.93 -5.39 -12.23
C LEU A 445 -32.82 -5.64 -13.45
N GLY A 446 -33.85 -6.47 -13.30
CA GLY A 446 -34.80 -6.77 -14.35
C GLY A 446 -34.39 -7.92 -15.28
N SER A 447 -35.32 -8.34 -16.14
CA SER A 447 -35.17 -9.50 -17.03
C SER A 447 -34.02 -9.35 -18.04
N ASP A 448 -33.72 -8.12 -18.46
CA ASP A 448 -32.68 -7.83 -19.45
C ASP A 448 -31.27 -8.30 -19.02
N PHE A 449 -31.07 -8.48 -17.72
CA PHE A 449 -29.82 -8.95 -17.12
C PHE A 449 -29.95 -10.28 -16.38
N THR A 450 -31.14 -10.86 -16.26
CA THR A 450 -31.37 -12.06 -15.43
C THR A 450 -32.02 -13.21 -16.19
N SER A 451 -32.49 -13.02 -17.42
CA SER A 451 -33.19 -14.03 -18.22
C SER A 451 -32.35 -15.29 -18.54
N ASP A 452 -31.03 -15.18 -18.49
CA ASP A 452 -30.06 -16.24 -18.76
C ASP A 452 -29.59 -16.99 -17.49
N LEU A 453 -30.13 -16.62 -16.32
CA LEU A 453 -29.91 -17.26 -15.02
C LEU A 453 -31.02 -18.29 -14.71
N PRO A 454 -30.74 -19.30 -13.86
CA PRO A 454 -31.78 -20.17 -13.32
C PRO A 454 -32.88 -19.38 -12.59
N PRO A 455 -34.16 -19.78 -12.73
CA PRO A 455 -35.31 -18.99 -12.25
C PRO A 455 -35.48 -19.00 -10.73
N GLU A 456 -34.93 -20.00 -10.05
CA GLU A 456 -34.96 -20.05 -8.59
C GLU A 456 -34.06 -18.96 -8.01
N ARG A 457 -34.59 -18.15 -7.10
CA ARG A 457 -33.83 -17.09 -6.43
C ARG A 457 -32.91 -17.68 -5.36
N PRO A 458 -31.64 -17.25 -5.27
CA PRO A 458 -30.77 -17.71 -4.20
C PRO A 458 -31.26 -17.20 -2.84
N PHE A 459 -30.89 -17.89 -1.77
CA PHE A 459 -31.09 -17.42 -0.40
C PHE A 459 -30.08 -16.32 -0.03
N ARG A 460 -28.86 -16.40 -0.57
CA ARG A 460 -27.80 -15.42 -0.33
C ARG A 460 -26.89 -15.26 -1.54
N VAL A 461 -26.44 -14.02 -1.74
CA VAL A 461 -25.33 -13.66 -2.63
C VAL A 461 -24.31 -12.88 -1.80
N THR A 462 -23.04 -13.29 -1.83
CA THR A 462 -21.93 -12.53 -1.23
C THR A 462 -20.95 -12.18 -2.34
N PHE A 463 -20.71 -10.89 -2.53
CA PHE A 463 -19.72 -10.38 -3.47
C PHE A 463 -18.41 -10.06 -2.75
N PHE A 464 -17.29 -10.42 -3.35
CA PHE A 464 -15.95 -10.15 -2.86
C PHE A 464 -15.16 -9.35 -3.88
N TYR A 465 -14.45 -8.33 -3.40
CA TYR A 465 -13.51 -7.53 -4.18
C TYR A 465 -12.15 -7.50 -3.48
N GLY A 466 -11.09 -7.89 -4.16
CA GLY A 466 -9.71 -7.81 -3.66
C GLY A 466 -8.77 -7.23 -4.70
N ARG A 467 -7.51 -7.01 -4.31
CA ARG A 467 -6.49 -6.39 -5.19
C ARG A 467 -6.29 -7.11 -6.50
N HIS A 468 -6.37 -8.44 -6.49
CA HIS A 468 -6.03 -9.29 -7.62
C HIS A 468 -7.25 -9.95 -8.29
N GLY A 469 -8.47 -9.68 -7.82
CA GLY A 469 -9.64 -10.34 -8.37
C GLY A 469 -10.95 -10.01 -7.68
N VAL A 470 -12.02 -10.55 -8.25
CA VAL A 470 -13.38 -10.47 -7.74
C VAL A 470 -13.97 -11.86 -7.67
N GLY A 471 -14.96 -12.08 -6.81
CA GLY A 471 -15.54 -13.40 -6.61
C GLY A 471 -16.94 -13.33 -6.02
N PHE A 472 -17.66 -14.45 -6.11
CA PHE A 472 -18.98 -14.58 -5.51
C PHE A 472 -19.08 -15.83 -4.66
N HIS A 473 -19.92 -15.79 -3.63
CA HIS A 473 -20.44 -16.97 -2.98
C HIS A 473 -21.97 -16.92 -2.99
N ILE A 474 -22.59 -17.84 -3.72
CA ILE A 474 -24.03 -17.93 -3.90
C ILE A 474 -24.53 -19.20 -3.23
N GLY A 475 -25.62 -19.09 -2.46
CA GLY A 475 -26.25 -20.22 -1.79
C GLY A 475 -27.76 -20.17 -1.86
N PHE A 476 -28.40 -21.33 -2.04
CA PHE A 476 -29.84 -21.49 -2.23
C PHE A 476 -30.61 -21.87 -0.96
N SER A 477 -29.91 -21.95 0.18
CA SER A 477 -30.53 -22.17 1.49
C SER A 477 -29.67 -21.56 2.58
N ASP A 478 -30.21 -21.53 3.80
CA ASP A 478 -29.48 -21.05 4.97
C ASP A 478 -28.27 -21.94 5.28
N ILE A 479 -28.50 -23.26 5.36
CA ILE A 479 -27.46 -24.28 5.47
C ILE A 479 -27.22 -24.87 4.08
N ALA A 480 -26.18 -24.37 3.41
CA ALA A 480 -25.84 -24.77 2.05
C ALA A 480 -24.38 -25.23 1.96
N ARG A 481 -24.13 -26.28 1.17
CA ARG A 481 -22.78 -26.80 0.88
C ARG A 481 -22.38 -26.62 -0.58
N GLY A 482 -21.09 -26.40 -0.79
CA GLY A 482 -20.53 -26.08 -2.10
C GLY A 482 -19.02 -26.02 -2.10
N GLY A 483 -18.40 -26.43 -3.20
CA GLY A 483 -16.94 -26.32 -3.35
C GLY A 483 -16.48 -24.92 -3.77
N TRP A 484 -15.24 -24.57 -3.44
CA TRP A 484 -14.52 -23.40 -3.94
C TRP A 484 -13.91 -23.70 -5.32
N ARG A 485 -14.08 -22.82 -6.31
CA ARG A 485 -13.31 -22.80 -7.56
C ARG A 485 -12.48 -21.52 -7.63
N THR A 486 -11.24 -21.61 -8.09
CA THR A 486 -10.39 -20.43 -8.36
C THR A 486 -10.06 -20.42 -9.85
N ILE A 487 -10.24 -19.28 -10.50
CA ILE A 487 -9.81 -19.07 -11.89
C ILE A 487 -8.59 -18.14 -11.84
N ILE A 488 -7.42 -18.68 -12.18
CA ILE A 488 -6.18 -17.90 -12.27
C ILE A 488 -6.03 -17.45 -13.71
N ALA A 489 -6.16 -16.14 -13.94
CA ALA A 489 -5.95 -15.53 -15.25
C ALA A 489 -4.44 -15.37 -15.52
N GLY A 490 -3.97 -15.79 -16.69
CA GLY A 490 -2.56 -15.64 -17.08
C GLY A 490 -2.24 -14.23 -17.57
N ASN A 491 -3.23 -13.53 -18.12
CA ASN A 491 -3.13 -12.17 -18.60
C ASN A 491 -4.44 -11.40 -18.38
N ARG A 492 -4.49 -10.15 -18.86
CA ARG A 492 -5.66 -9.27 -18.72
C ARG A 492 -6.87 -9.75 -19.52
N ASP A 493 -6.67 -10.30 -20.71
CA ASP A 493 -7.75 -10.78 -21.58
C ASP A 493 -8.41 -12.02 -20.99
N ASP A 494 -7.61 -12.93 -20.41
CA ASP A 494 -8.11 -14.08 -19.64
C ASP A 494 -8.97 -13.62 -18.46
N TYR A 495 -8.51 -12.59 -17.73
CA TYR A 495 -9.25 -12.02 -16.61
C TYR A 495 -10.59 -11.45 -17.06
N VAL A 496 -10.60 -10.60 -18.10
CA VAL A 496 -11.83 -9.97 -18.60
C VAL A 496 -12.80 -11.04 -19.12
N THR A 497 -12.30 -12.04 -19.84
CA THR A 497 -13.10 -13.17 -20.34
C THR A 497 -13.76 -13.94 -19.19
N ALA A 498 -13.00 -14.28 -18.15
CA ALA A 498 -13.54 -14.96 -16.97
C ALA A 498 -14.53 -14.07 -16.19
N ALA A 499 -14.21 -12.79 -16.02
CA ALA A 499 -15.05 -11.83 -15.31
C ALA A 499 -16.39 -11.59 -16.03
N ASN A 500 -16.43 -11.63 -17.36
CA ASN A 500 -17.66 -11.50 -18.14
C ASN A 500 -18.70 -12.58 -17.77
N SER A 501 -18.28 -13.82 -17.50
CA SER A 501 -19.18 -14.93 -17.16
C SER A 501 -19.25 -15.27 -15.68
N LEU A 502 -18.44 -14.61 -14.82
CA LEU A 502 -18.21 -15.01 -13.43
C LEU A 502 -19.51 -15.18 -12.63
N PHE A 503 -20.38 -14.17 -12.66
CA PHE A 503 -21.61 -14.19 -11.86
C PHE A 503 -22.54 -15.33 -12.29
N ARG A 504 -22.81 -15.42 -13.60
CA ARG A 504 -23.63 -16.48 -14.19
C ARG A 504 -23.07 -17.87 -13.91
N GLU A 505 -21.77 -18.06 -14.11
CA GLU A 505 -21.12 -19.35 -13.87
C GLU A 505 -21.27 -19.77 -12.40
N ASN A 506 -20.99 -18.86 -11.46
CA ASN A 506 -21.14 -19.12 -10.03
C ASN A 506 -22.59 -19.49 -9.68
N TYR A 507 -23.55 -18.73 -10.22
CA TYR A 507 -24.98 -18.94 -10.00
C TYR A 507 -25.42 -20.32 -10.51
N VAL A 508 -25.09 -20.65 -11.76
CA VAL A 508 -25.45 -21.94 -12.37
C VAL A 508 -24.83 -23.11 -11.62
N LEU A 509 -23.57 -22.98 -11.18
CA LEU A 509 -22.90 -24.00 -10.39
C LEU A 509 -23.55 -24.18 -9.00
N ALA A 510 -23.90 -23.07 -8.33
CA ALA A 510 -24.59 -23.11 -7.03
C ALA A 510 -25.99 -23.74 -7.14
N HIS A 511 -26.75 -23.36 -8.17
CA HIS A 511 -28.07 -23.93 -8.44
C HIS A 511 -27.99 -25.41 -8.80
N THR A 512 -27.02 -25.80 -9.63
CA THR A 512 -26.78 -27.22 -9.96
C THR A 512 -26.43 -28.02 -8.70
N GLN A 513 -25.62 -27.45 -7.80
CA GLN A 513 -25.33 -28.08 -6.52
C GLN A 513 -26.59 -28.20 -5.65
N HIS A 514 -27.51 -27.25 -5.76
CA HIS A 514 -28.77 -27.27 -5.02
C HIS A 514 -29.66 -28.43 -5.47
N LEU A 515 -29.85 -28.58 -6.78
CA LEU A 515 -30.60 -29.70 -7.36
C LEU A 515 -29.97 -31.06 -7.03
N LYS A 516 -28.63 -31.14 -6.95
CA LYS A 516 -27.92 -32.35 -6.52
C LYS A 516 -28.14 -32.70 -5.06
N ASN A 517 -28.37 -31.70 -4.20
CA ASN A 517 -28.55 -31.91 -2.77
C ASN A 517 -30.02 -32.13 -2.36
N LYS A 518 -30.94 -32.32 -3.33
CA LYS A 518 -32.39 -32.49 -3.07
C LYS A 518 -32.75 -33.58 -2.06
N ASP A 519 -31.89 -34.59 -1.90
CA ASP A 519 -32.13 -35.76 -1.03
C ASP A 519 -31.41 -35.65 0.34
N ILE A 520 -30.87 -34.47 0.70
CA ILE A 520 -30.23 -34.21 2.00
C ILE A 520 -30.70 -32.91 2.64
N TYR A 521 -30.42 -32.71 3.92
CA TYR A 521 -30.87 -31.54 4.71
C TYR A 521 -30.15 -30.21 4.40
N GLU A 522 -29.22 -30.18 3.44
CA GLU A 522 -28.43 -29.00 3.07
C GLU A 522 -28.76 -28.56 1.65
N GLY A 523 -28.94 -27.26 1.38
CA GLY A 523 -29.07 -26.79 0.00
C GLY A 523 -27.72 -26.64 -0.70
N GLY A 524 -27.73 -26.09 -1.93
CA GLY A 524 -26.52 -25.92 -2.73
C GLY A 524 -25.90 -24.54 -2.60
N SER A 525 -24.57 -24.50 -2.61
CA SER A 525 -23.81 -23.27 -2.79
C SER A 525 -22.63 -23.44 -3.73
N LYS A 526 -22.00 -22.33 -4.11
CA LYS A 526 -20.72 -22.32 -4.81
C LYS A 526 -19.96 -21.04 -4.49
N MET A 527 -18.64 -21.16 -4.38
CA MET A 527 -17.73 -20.02 -4.46
C MET A 527 -16.88 -20.16 -5.73
N VAL A 528 -16.73 -19.06 -6.46
CA VAL A 528 -15.90 -18.93 -7.66
C VAL A 528 -15.14 -17.62 -7.55
#